data_AF-A0A3L6S5F3-F1
#
_entry.id   AF-A0A3L6S5F3-F1
#
_cell.length_a   1.000
_cell.length_b   1.000
_cell.length_c   1.000
_cell.angle_alpha   90.00
_cell.angle_beta   90.00
_cell.angle_gamma   90.00
#
_symmetry.space_group_name_H-M   'P 1'
#
loop_
_entity.id
_entity.type
_entity.pdbx_description
1 polymer ?
#
loop_
_entity_poly.entity_id
_entity_poly.type
_entity_poly.pdbx_seq_one_letter_code
_entity_poly.pdbx_strand_id
1 'polypeptide(L)'
;MLAFRRTCCLAAMLVDRRYNHYCDQMQMVVNFFDSVMGFGAATPYTALAQKAMSRHFRCLKDAIASQLRHTCELLGEKDAGTSSGLTKGETPRLRAIDQSLRQQRAFHHMGMMEQEAWRPQRGLPERSVNILRSWLFEHFLHPYVVSSSIAP
;
A
#
# COMPACT_ATOMS: atom_id res chain seq x y z
N MET A 1 -23.55 14.14 9.51
CA MET A 1 -22.44 14.73 10.31
C MET A 1 -22.01 13.83 11.47
N LEU A 2 -22.90 13.48 12.42
CA LEU A 2 -22.54 12.65 13.59
C LEU A 2 -21.98 11.26 13.21
N ALA A 3 -22.56 10.61 12.20
CA ALA A 3 -22.10 9.29 11.75
C ALA A 3 -20.65 9.33 11.22
N PHE A 4 -20.31 10.31 10.37
CA PHE A 4 -18.95 10.48 9.86
C PHE A 4 -17.93 10.78 10.97
N ARG A 5 -18.23 11.72 11.88
CA ARG A 5 -17.38 12.01 13.04
C ARG A 5 -17.18 10.77 13.91
N ARG A 6 -18.22 9.98 14.14
CA ARG A 6 -18.13 8.71 14.89
C ARG A 6 -17.23 7.72 14.18
N THR A 7 -17.39 7.51 12.88
CA THR A 7 -16.55 6.58 12.11
C THR A 7 -15.08 7.00 12.11
N CYS A 8 -14.76 8.28 11.94
CA CYS A 8 -13.39 8.77 11.99
C CYS A 8 -12.76 8.64 13.39
N CYS A 9 -13.52 8.93 14.46
CA CYS A 9 -13.03 8.69 15.83
C CYS A 9 -12.75 7.21 16.09
N LEU A 10 -13.63 6.32 15.64
CA LEU A 10 -13.42 4.87 15.78
C LEU A 10 -12.18 4.42 15.00
N ALA A 11 -11.97 4.94 13.79
CA ALA A 11 -10.77 4.66 13.00
C ALA A 11 -9.49 5.14 13.70
N ALA A 12 -9.48 6.37 14.25
CA ALA A 12 -8.35 6.88 15.01
C ALA A 12 -8.03 6.03 16.25
N MET A 13 -9.05 5.67 17.03
CA MET A 13 -8.88 4.81 18.21
C MET A 13 -8.37 3.40 17.85
N LEU A 14 -8.81 2.84 16.73
CA LEU A 14 -8.32 1.54 16.24
C LEU A 14 -6.85 1.61 15.84
N VAL A 15 -6.45 2.68 15.15
CA VAL A 15 -5.04 2.93 14.76
C VAL A 15 -4.17 3.05 16.00
N ASP A 16 -4.61 3.78 17.02
CA ASP A 16 -3.88 3.92 18.29
C ASP A 16 -3.74 2.58 19.02
N ARG A 17 -4.81 1.79 19.11
CA ARG A 17 -4.75 0.44 19.70
C ARG A 17 -3.78 -0.48 18.96
N ARG A 18 -3.77 -0.44 17.62
CA ARG A 18 -2.85 -1.23 16.80
C ARG A 18 -1.40 -0.79 16.97
N TYR A 19 -1.15 0.52 17.07
CA TYR A 19 0.19 1.06 17.33
C TYR A 19 0.74 0.60 18.69
N ASN A 20 -0.08 0.67 19.75
CA ASN A 20 0.34 0.20 21.07
C ASN A 20 0.68 -1.29 21.06
N HIS A 21 -0.17 -2.11 20.45
CA HIS A 21 0.09 -3.55 20.33
C HIS A 21 1.39 -3.85 19.56
N TYR A 22 1.67 -3.08 18.51
CA TYR A 22 2.93 -3.17 17.79
C TYR A 22 4.13 -2.82 18.68
N CYS A 23 4.05 -1.74 19.45
CA CYS A 23 5.10 -1.36 20.39
C CYS A 23 5.36 -2.46 21.43
N ASP A 24 4.30 -3.06 21.98
CA ASP A 24 4.41 -4.16 22.95
C ASP A 24 5.12 -5.38 22.34
N GLN A 25 4.73 -5.79 21.12
CA GLN A 25 5.40 -6.90 20.41
C GLN A 25 6.86 -6.59 20.11
N MET A 26 7.15 -5.38 19.64
CA MET A 26 8.51 -4.97 19.35
C MET A 26 9.38 -4.96 20.62
N GLN A 27 8.83 -4.51 21.74
CA GLN A 27 9.53 -4.54 23.02
C GLN A 27 9.81 -5.98 23.47
N MET A 28 8.89 -6.93 23.26
CA MET A 28 9.15 -8.34 23.54
C MET A 28 10.31 -8.89 22.70
N VAL A 29 10.39 -8.52 21.41
CA VAL A 29 11.52 -8.92 20.56
C VAL A 29 12.83 -8.34 21.08
N VAL A 30 12.86 -7.05 21.45
CA VAL A 30 14.05 -6.42 22.03
C VAL A 30 14.49 -7.13 23.31
N ASN A 31 13.55 -7.37 24.23
CA ASN A 31 13.84 -8.04 25.50
C ASN A 31 14.38 -9.47 25.30
N PHE A 32 13.86 -10.21 24.32
CA PHE A 32 14.35 -11.56 24.00
C PHE A 32 15.80 -11.52 23.53
N PHE A 33 16.12 -10.61 22.61
CA PHE A 33 17.48 -10.43 22.11
C PHE A 33 18.43 -9.97 23.22
N ASP A 34 17.99 -9.04 24.07
CA ASP A 34 18.80 -8.54 25.19
C ASP A 34 19.09 -9.65 26.23
N SER A 35 18.14 -10.55 26.46
CA SER A 35 18.31 -11.70 27.36
C SER A 35 19.27 -12.76 26.82
N VAL A 36 19.26 -13.01 25.50
CA VAL A 36 20.04 -14.08 24.87
C VAL A 36 21.43 -13.62 24.42
N MET A 37 21.54 -12.39 23.89
CA MET A 37 22.75 -11.86 23.23
C MET A 37 23.30 -10.60 23.89
N GLY A 38 22.68 -10.10 24.96
CA GLY A 38 23.09 -8.91 25.67
C GLY A 38 22.47 -7.62 25.13
N PHE A 39 22.56 -6.56 25.93
CA PHE A 39 21.88 -5.29 25.70
C PHE A 39 22.19 -4.68 24.33
N GLY A 40 21.15 -4.31 23.59
CA GLY A 40 21.26 -3.64 22.29
C GLY A 40 21.46 -4.59 21.11
N ALA A 41 21.49 -5.91 21.34
CA ALA A 41 21.65 -6.90 20.27
C ALA A 41 20.49 -6.86 19.25
N ALA A 42 19.31 -6.40 19.66
CA ALA A 42 18.13 -6.28 18.78
C ALA A 42 18.19 -5.08 17.84
N THR A 43 18.96 -4.03 18.18
CA THR A 43 18.95 -2.74 17.50
C THR A 43 19.21 -2.81 15.98
N PRO A 44 20.21 -3.54 15.46
CA PRO A 44 20.45 -3.60 14.02
C PRO A 44 19.30 -4.26 13.24
N TYR A 45 18.50 -5.10 13.90
CA TYR A 45 17.37 -5.81 13.28
C TYR A 45 16.06 -5.04 13.41
N THR A 46 15.88 -4.28 14.50
CA THR A 46 14.59 -3.69 14.86
C THR A 46 14.50 -2.19 14.56
N ALA A 47 15.62 -1.46 14.51
CA ALA A 47 15.62 0.00 14.38
C ALA A 47 14.91 0.49 13.12
N LEU A 48 15.15 -0.17 11.98
CA LEU A 48 14.49 0.18 10.72
C LEU A 48 12.98 -0.12 10.77
N ALA A 49 12.61 -1.28 11.30
CA ALA A 49 11.21 -1.69 11.44
C ALA A 49 10.44 -0.71 12.33
N GLN A 50 11.01 -0.35 13.49
CA GLN A 50 10.48 0.67 14.39
C GLN A 50 10.23 1.99 13.67
N LYS A 51 11.26 2.52 12.99
CA LYS A 51 11.15 3.79 12.26
C LYS A 51 10.09 3.74 11.15
N ALA A 52 10.06 2.66 10.37
CA ALA A 52 9.12 2.48 9.27
C ALA A 52 7.67 2.41 9.78
N MET A 53 7.41 1.60 10.80
CA MET A 53 6.07 1.43 11.36
C MET A 53 5.60 2.69 12.09
N SER A 54 6.45 3.34 12.91
CA SER A 54 6.07 4.60 13.56
C SER A 54 5.70 5.68 12.54
N ARG A 55 6.39 5.74 11.39
CA ARG A 55 5.99 6.62 10.29
C ARG A 55 4.67 6.19 9.66
N HIS A 56 4.48 4.90 9.41
CA HIS A 56 3.25 4.35 8.83
C HIS A 56 2.01 4.72 9.66
N PHE A 57 2.03 4.46 10.97
CA PHE A 57 0.92 4.80 11.86
C PHE A 57 0.69 6.31 11.95
N ARG A 58 1.75 7.11 11.95
CA ARG A 58 1.63 8.58 11.91
C ARG A 58 0.92 9.05 10.64
N CYS A 59 1.34 8.57 9.47
CA CYS A 59 0.69 8.91 8.20
C CYS A 59 -0.80 8.53 8.19
N LEU A 60 -1.18 7.39 8.77
CA LEU A 60 -2.59 6.99 8.91
C LEU A 60 -3.37 7.97 9.80
N LYS A 61 -2.81 8.35 10.96
CA LYS A 61 -3.44 9.33 11.85
C LYS A 61 -3.59 10.69 11.17
N ASP A 62 -2.56 11.15 10.47
CA ASP A 62 -2.56 12.42 9.76
C ASP A 62 -3.59 12.42 8.63
N ALA A 63 -3.73 11.31 7.90
CA ALA A 63 -4.74 11.16 6.85
C ALA A 63 -6.17 11.18 7.41
N ILE A 64 -6.42 10.52 8.55
CA ILE A 64 -7.73 10.56 9.22
C ILE A 64 -8.01 12.00 9.71
N ALA A 65 -7.02 12.66 10.29
CA ALA A 65 -7.15 14.04 10.78
C ALA A 65 -7.35 15.05 9.64
N SER A 66 -6.70 14.86 8.48
CA SER A 66 -6.91 15.71 7.31
C SER A 66 -8.30 15.53 6.71
N GLN A 67 -8.79 14.28 6.60
CA GLN A 67 -10.17 14.01 6.16
C GLN A 67 -11.21 14.61 7.09
N LEU A 68 -10.96 14.56 8.40
CA LEU A 68 -11.85 15.17 9.39
C LEU A 68 -11.90 16.70 9.22
N ARG A 69 -10.73 17.35 9.09
CA ARG A 69 -10.64 18.80 8.85
C ARG A 69 -11.34 19.21 7.56
N HIS A 70 -11.02 18.56 6.45
CA HIS A 70 -11.63 18.84 5.15
C HIS A 70 -13.15 18.67 5.19
N THR A 71 -13.65 17.66 5.90
CA THR A 71 -15.09 17.46 6.06
C THR A 71 -15.72 18.52 6.97
N CYS A 72 -15.02 18.98 8.01
CA CYS A 72 -15.48 20.10 8.84
C CYS A 72 -15.52 21.42 8.05
N GLU A 73 -14.48 21.73 7.27
CA GLU A 73 -14.38 22.92 6.41
C GLU A 73 -15.46 22.93 5.32
N LEU A 74 -15.76 21.77 4.70
CA LEU A 74 -16.86 21.66 3.74
C LEU A 74 -18.25 21.83 4.38
N LEU A 75 -18.39 21.59 5.68
CA LEU A 75 -19.66 21.67 6.39
C LEU A 75 -19.90 22.99 7.14
N GLY A 76 -18.87 23.81 7.38
CA GLY A 76 -18.99 25.11 8.03
C GLY A 76 -18.16 26.17 7.30
N GLU A 77 -18.82 27.27 6.92
CA GLU A 77 -18.27 28.51 6.33
C GLU A 77 -18.14 28.59 4.79
N LYS A 78 -19.24 29.03 4.18
CA LYS A 78 -19.24 30.39 3.62
C LYS A 78 -20.35 31.15 4.34
N ASP A 79 -20.09 31.71 5.52
CA ASP A 79 -20.79 32.90 5.98
C ASP A 79 -20.26 34.07 5.14
N ALA A 80 -20.70 34.11 3.89
CA ALA A 80 -20.78 35.39 3.22
C ALA A 80 -22.05 36.05 3.76
N GLY A 81 -21.83 37.02 4.64
CA GLY A 81 -22.75 38.13 4.78
C GLY A 81 -23.15 38.65 3.40
N THR A 82 -24.34 39.24 3.34
CA THR A 82 -25.00 39.89 2.20
C THR A 82 -26.09 39.02 1.56
N SER A 83 -27.29 39.17 2.12
CA SER A 83 -28.59 39.36 1.45
C SER A 83 -29.04 38.44 0.31
N SER A 84 -30.30 38.02 0.46
CA SER A 84 -31.30 37.83 -0.60
C SER A 84 -31.34 36.48 -1.32
N GLY A 85 -32.55 35.92 -1.40
CA GLY A 85 -32.97 35.16 -2.58
C GLY A 85 -33.16 33.66 -2.40
N LEU A 86 -34.37 33.31 -2.01
CA LEU A 86 -35.13 32.10 -2.37
C LEU A 86 -34.69 31.38 -3.67
N THR A 87 -34.73 30.04 -3.64
CA THR A 87 -35.09 29.05 -4.69
C THR A 87 -34.06 27.95 -5.02
N LYS A 88 -34.58 26.71 -5.12
CA LYS A 88 -34.09 25.54 -5.88
C LYS A 88 -32.61 25.16 -5.69
N GLY A 89 -32.29 24.11 -4.94
CA GLY A 89 -32.64 22.74 -5.37
C GLY A 89 -31.75 22.30 -6.52
N GLU A 90 -30.46 22.10 -6.22
CA GLU A 90 -29.45 21.30 -6.95
C GLU A 90 -28.07 21.77 -6.47
N THR A 91 -27.52 21.15 -5.43
CA THR A 91 -26.24 21.61 -4.89
C THR A 91 -25.08 21.12 -5.78
N PRO A 92 -24.34 22.01 -6.46
CA PRO A 92 -23.08 21.65 -7.14
C PRO A 92 -22.05 21.03 -6.18
N ARG A 93 -22.28 21.20 -4.87
CA ARG A 93 -21.49 20.64 -3.75
C ARG A 93 -21.48 19.11 -3.73
N LEU A 94 -22.60 18.44 -4.05
CA LEU A 94 -22.66 16.97 -4.10
C LEU A 94 -21.88 16.42 -5.29
N ARG A 95 -21.89 17.12 -6.43
CA ARG A 95 -21.09 16.74 -7.60
C ARG A 95 -19.59 16.90 -7.36
N ALA A 96 -19.17 17.95 -6.65
CA ALA A 96 -17.76 18.13 -6.29
C ALA A 96 -17.26 17.02 -5.36
N ILE A 97 -18.09 16.58 -4.41
CA ILE A 97 -17.76 15.45 -3.52
C ILE A 97 -17.71 14.13 -4.29
N ASP A 98 -18.69 13.84 -5.16
CA ASP A 98 -18.67 12.64 -6.01
C ASP A 98 -17.46 12.64 -6.95
N GLN A 99 -17.12 13.80 -7.52
CA GLN A 99 -15.98 13.95 -8.41
C GLN A 99 -14.64 13.82 -7.67
N SER A 100 -14.52 14.37 -6.47
CA SER A 100 -13.35 14.18 -5.60
C SER A 100 -13.22 12.72 -5.15
N LEU A 101 -14.32 12.05 -4.84
CA LEU A 101 -14.32 10.62 -4.45
C LEU A 101 -14.00 9.71 -5.65
N ARG A 102 -14.47 10.07 -6.85
CA ARG A 102 -14.06 9.43 -8.12
C ARG A 102 -12.58 9.69 -8.42
N GLN A 103 -12.07 10.90 -8.20
CA GLN A 103 -10.65 11.22 -8.35
C GLN A 103 -9.79 10.49 -7.31
N GLN A 104 -10.26 10.32 -6.08
CA GLN A 104 -9.56 9.55 -5.05
C GLN A 104 -9.53 8.06 -5.43
N ARG A 105 -10.64 7.50 -5.93
CA ARG A 105 -10.67 6.16 -6.55
C ARG A 105 -9.77 6.09 -7.78
N ALA A 106 -9.65 7.18 -8.53
CA ALA A 106 -8.77 7.25 -9.67
C ALA A 106 -7.29 7.23 -9.26
N PHE A 107 -6.93 7.94 -8.20
CA PHE A 107 -5.61 7.86 -7.59
C PHE A 107 -5.31 6.47 -7.02
N HIS A 108 -6.31 5.78 -6.45
CA HIS A 108 -6.15 4.38 -6.05
C HIS A 108 -5.94 3.45 -7.27
N HIS A 109 -6.57 3.70 -8.42
CA HIS A 109 -6.27 2.94 -9.65
C HIS A 109 -4.89 3.33 -10.24
N MET A 110 -4.43 4.57 -10.04
CA MET A 110 -3.13 5.02 -10.54
C MET A 110 -1.99 4.55 -9.63
N GLY A 111 -2.30 4.24 -8.36
CA GLY A 111 -1.49 3.40 -7.48
C GLY A 111 -1.52 1.90 -7.83
N MET A 112 -2.36 1.45 -8.76
CA MET A 112 -2.23 0.13 -9.42
C MET A 112 -1.26 0.17 -10.60
N MET A 113 -0.65 1.33 -10.89
CA MET A 113 0.49 1.43 -11.81
C MET A 113 1.83 1.28 -11.07
N GLU A 114 1.81 0.75 -9.85
CA GLU A 114 2.88 -0.14 -9.40
C GLU A 114 2.35 -1.56 -9.54
N GLN A 115 2.28 -2.02 -10.80
CA GLN A 115 2.18 -3.43 -11.11
C GLN A 115 3.41 -4.12 -10.51
N GLU A 116 3.21 -4.63 -9.29
CA GLU A 116 3.76 -5.89 -8.85
C GLU A 116 5.28 -6.03 -8.74
N ALA A 117 5.96 -5.11 -8.02
CA ALA A 117 7.33 -5.36 -7.57
C ALA A 117 7.47 -6.62 -6.66
N TRP A 118 6.36 -7.10 -6.09
CA TRP A 118 6.30 -8.26 -5.19
C TRP A 118 5.79 -9.55 -5.84
N ARG A 119 5.32 -9.52 -7.09
CA ARG A 119 5.11 -10.79 -7.80
C ARG A 119 6.47 -11.22 -8.36
N PRO A 120 6.91 -12.46 -8.13
CA PRO A 120 8.02 -13.02 -8.90
C PRO A 120 7.63 -12.86 -10.36
N GLN A 121 8.43 -12.13 -11.13
CA GLN A 121 8.22 -11.93 -12.57
C GLN A 121 8.13 -13.32 -13.20
N ARG A 122 6.91 -13.81 -13.47
CA ARG A 122 6.66 -15.17 -13.96
C ARG A 122 7.04 -15.21 -15.43
N GLY A 123 8.34 -15.28 -15.68
CA GLY A 123 8.94 -15.43 -17.00
C GLY A 123 10.30 -14.75 -17.07
N LEU A 124 11.32 -15.51 -17.51
CA LEU A 124 12.53 -14.89 -18.04
C LEU A 124 12.15 -14.05 -19.27
N PRO A 125 12.80 -12.89 -19.50
CA PRO A 125 12.63 -12.14 -20.74
C PRO A 125 12.79 -13.04 -21.96
N GLU A 126 11.94 -12.85 -22.96
CA GLU A 126 11.85 -13.70 -24.15
C GLU A 126 13.20 -13.84 -24.89
N ARG A 127 14.01 -12.77 -24.85
CA ARG A 127 15.39 -12.75 -25.36
C ARG A 127 16.31 -13.72 -24.60
N SER A 128 16.23 -13.75 -23.28
CA SER A 128 17.02 -14.66 -22.43
C SER A 128 16.59 -16.12 -22.63
N VAL A 129 15.29 -16.36 -22.80
CA VAL A 129 14.76 -17.70 -23.10
C VAL A 129 15.24 -18.20 -24.48
N ASN A 130 15.30 -17.33 -25.48
CA ASN A 130 15.76 -17.70 -26.82
C ASN A 130 17.26 -18.00 -26.85
N ILE A 131 18.08 -17.21 -26.14
CA ILE A 131 19.52 -17.49 -25.99
C ILE A 131 19.73 -18.81 -25.25
N LEU A 132 18.95 -19.08 -24.20
CA LEU A 132 19.04 -20.34 -23.46
C LEU A 132 18.62 -21.53 -24.34
N ARG A 133 17.55 -21.37 -25.13
CA ARG A 133 17.14 -22.40 -26.10
C ARG A 133 18.25 -22.65 -27.13
N SER A 134 18.79 -21.63 -27.78
CA SER A 134 19.85 -21.82 -28.78
C SER A 134 21.09 -22.46 -28.16
N TRP A 135 21.49 -22.05 -26.96
CA TRP A 135 22.60 -22.63 -26.22
C TRP A 135 22.33 -24.10 -25.85
N LEU A 136 21.12 -24.43 -25.41
CA LEU A 136 20.72 -25.83 -25.15
C LEU A 136 20.69 -26.67 -26.42
N PHE A 137 20.25 -26.12 -27.56
CA PHE A 137 20.28 -26.86 -28.83
C PHE A 137 21.72 -27.11 -29.28
N GLU A 138 22.58 -26.13 -29.13
CA GLU A 138 23.99 -26.18 -29.53
C GLU A 138 24.82 -27.11 -28.64
N HIS A 139 24.49 -27.21 -27.34
CA HIS A 139 25.27 -27.99 -26.38
C HIS A 139 24.63 -29.34 -25.98
N PHE A 140 23.31 -29.53 -26.06
CA PHE A 140 22.63 -30.73 -25.55
C PHE A 140 21.82 -31.52 -26.59
N LEU A 141 21.41 -30.93 -27.72
CA LEU A 141 20.61 -31.63 -28.73
C LEU A 141 21.44 -31.92 -29.98
N HIS A 142 22.44 -32.79 -29.83
CA HIS A 142 22.93 -33.55 -30.97
C HIS A 142 21.76 -34.42 -31.46
N PRO A 143 21.39 -34.37 -32.74
CA PRO A 143 20.26 -35.11 -33.26
C PRO A 143 20.46 -36.60 -32.97
N TYR A 144 19.54 -37.17 -32.18
CA TYR A 144 19.34 -38.61 -32.09
C TYR A 144 19.11 -39.15 -33.51
N VAL A 145 20.15 -39.64 -34.16
CA VAL A 145 20.02 -40.58 -35.27
C VAL A 145 19.97 -41.98 -34.68
N VAL A 146 18.77 -42.42 -34.34
CA VAL A 146 18.49 -43.86 -34.24
C VAL A 146 18.59 -44.43 -35.65
N SER A 147 19.64 -45.22 -35.86
CA SER A 147 19.66 -46.44 -36.68
C SER A 147 18.93 -46.39 -38.03
N SER A 148 19.64 -46.02 -39.09
CA SER A 148 19.36 -46.53 -40.43
C SER A 148 20.61 -47.27 -40.94
N SER A 149 20.62 -48.60 -40.78
CA SER A 149 21.09 -49.57 -41.79
C SER A 149 21.33 -50.96 -41.17
N ILE A 150 20.31 -51.82 -41.29
CA ILE A 150 20.40 -53.28 -41.48
C ILE A 150 19.68 -53.46 -42.83
N ALA A 151 20.19 -54.14 -43.86
CA ALA A 151 21.26 -55.12 -44.01
C ALA A 151 21.75 -55.07 -45.49
N PRO A 152 22.54 -56.01 -46.07
CA PRO A 152 22.52 -57.47 -45.87
C PRO A 152 23.61 -58.05 -44.96
#